data_AF-A0A2P6QRL7-F1
#
_entry.id   AF-A0A2P6QRL7-F1
#
_cell.length_a   1.000
_cell.length_b   1.000
_cell.length_c   1.000
_cell.angle_alpha   90.00
_cell.angle_beta   90.00
_cell.angle_gamma   90.00
#
_symmetry.space_group_name_H-M   'P 1'
#
loop_
_entity.id
_entity.type
_entity.pdbx_description
1 polymer ?
#
loop_
_entity_poly.entity_id
_entity_poly.type
_entity_poly.pdbx_seq_one_letter_code
_entity_poly.pdbx_strand_id
1 'polypeptide(L)'
;MDGQQPWRPRLSFRSATIMMCLLNVITALLLLQGFLFSTSSRSKSSPSSATLRYIRESEEIRLAMRPLELIKRVREIQREASGEPETLQEKDTRQTVAVDLSKRLKDLHATNDANSLKALEEWRKRKMERARLRDLEKNGTHTSQA
;
A
#
# COMPACT_ATOMS: atom_id res chain seq x y z
N MET A 1 24.07 59.20 67.16
CA MET A 1 22.98 59.47 66.21
C MET A 1 23.38 58.82 64.90
N ASP A 2 22.65 57.77 64.56
CA ASP A 2 22.96 56.82 63.50
C ASP A 2 22.75 57.43 62.11
N GLY A 3 23.82 57.50 61.31
CA GLY A 3 23.77 57.88 59.90
C GLY A 3 23.69 56.65 59.00
N GLN A 4 22.51 56.37 58.47
CA GLN A 4 22.25 55.27 57.53
C GLN A 4 23.11 55.41 56.24
N GLN A 5 23.80 54.35 55.83
CA GLN A 5 24.41 54.21 54.51
C GLN A 5 23.33 53.90 53.44
N PRO A 6 23.08 54.76 52.43
CA PRO A 6 21.93 54.59 51.54
C PRO A 6 22.14 53.69 50.31
N TRP A 7 23.30 53.07 50.10
CA TRP A 7 23.56 52.37 48.83
C TRP A 7 24.39 51.10 49.01
N ARG A 8 23.80 50.08 49.63
CA ARG A 8 24.28 48.70 49.45
C ARG A 8 23.25 47.96 48.61
N PRO A 9 23.54 47.62 47.33
CA PRO A 9 22.65 46.75 46.60
C PRO A 9 22.65 45.41 47.34
N ARG A 10 21.49 45.04 47.89
CA ARG A 10 21.30 43.71 48.46
C ARG A 10 21.24 42.73 47.30
N LEU A 11 22.42 42.34 46.78
CA LEU A 11 22.58 41.23 45.85
C LEU A 11 22.17 39.95 46.59
N SER A 12 20.88 39.69 46.63
CA SER A 12 20.36 38.37 46.93
C SER A 12 20.70 37.45 45.76
N PHE A 13 21.09 36.21 46.06
CA PHE A 13 21.33 35.17 45.06
C PHE A 13 20.16 35.06 44.05
N ARG A 14 18.93 35.24 44.54
CA ARG A 14 17.71 35.23 43.72
C ARG A 14 17.69 36.36 42.68
N SER A 15 18.12 37.57 43.05
CA SER A 15 18.20 38.71 42.14
C SER A 15 19.33 38.57 41.12
N ALA A 16 20.46 37.96 41.50
CA ALA A 16 21.57 37.68 40.60
C ALA A 16 21.17 36.70 39.49
N THR A 17 20.48 35.62 39.84
CA THR A 17 20.01 34.62 38.86
C THR A 17 18.97 35.21 37.92
N ILE A 18 18.05 36.04 38.42
CA ILE A 18 17.07 36.75 37.56
C ILE A 18 17.79 37.66 36.57
N MET A 19 18.78 38.43 37.01
CA MET A 19 19.56 39.32 36.14
C MET A 19 20.36 38.54 35.07
N MET A 20 20.96 37.41 35.44
CA MET A 20 21.67 36.53 34.50
C MET A 20 20.73 35.95 33.44
N CYS A 21 19.53 35.50 33.83
CA CYS A 21 18.52 35.03 32.89
C CYS A 21 18.07 36.14 31.93
N LEU A 22 17.83 37.35 32.44
CA LEU A 22 17.44 38.50 31.61
C LEU A 22 18.53 38.87 30.60
N LEU A 23 19.79 38.94 31.03
CA LEU A 23 20.93 39.20 30.14
C LEU A 23 21.06 38.12 29.04
N ASN A 24 20.83 36.86 29.39
CA ASN A 24 20.86 35.77 28.43
C ASN A 24 19.73 35.89 27.39
N VAL A 25 18.52 36.21 27.82
CA VAL A 25 17.38 36.46 26.92
C VAL A 25 17.65 37.66 25.99
N ILE A 26 18.18 38.76 26.52
CA ILE A 26 18.56 39.94 25.71
C ILE A 26 19.62 39.57 24.68
N THR A 27 20.63 38.80 25.07
CA THR A 27 21.70 38.35 24.16
C THR A 27 21.14 37.48 23.03
N ALA A 28 20.26 36.53 23.34
CA ALA A 28 19.59 35.70 22.34
C ALA A 28 18.76 36.54 21.35
N LEU A 29 18.04 37.56 21.85
CA LEU A 29 17.26 38.47 21.00
C LEU A 29 18.16 39.31 20.08
N LEU A 30 19.29 39.82 20.58
CA LEU A 30 20.24 40.59 19.76
C LEU A 30 20.89 39.73 18.67
N LEU A 31 21.27 38.49 19.00
CA LEU A 31 21.82 37.55 18.01
C LEU A 31 20.77 37.20 16.94
N LEU A 32 19.51 37.00 17.34
CA LEU A 32 18.42 36.73 16.42
C LEU A 32 18.12 37.95 15.53
N GLN A 33 18.09 39.15 16.10
CA GLN A 33 17.96 40.39 15.31
C GLN A 33 19.12 40.54 14.33
N GLY A 34 20.36 40.33 14.76
CA GLY A 34 21.52 40.37 13.87
C GLY A 34 21.40 39.38 12.71
N PHE A 35 20.95 38.15 12.97
CA PHE A 35 20.70 37.14 11.93
C PHE A 35 19.60 37.55 10.94
N LEU A 36 18.49 38.09 11.45
CA LEU A 36 17.35 38.52 10.63
C LEU A 36 17.62 39.82 9.84
N PHE A 37 18.42 40.74 10.37
CA PHE A 37 18.73 42.01 9.70
C PHE A 37 19.97 41.93 8.79
N SER A 38 20.95 41.06 9.09
CA SER A 38 22.12 40.82 8.24
C SER A 38 21.73 40.20 6.89
N THR A 39 20.66 39.41 6.85
CA THR A 39 20.09 38.89 5.60
C THR A 39 19.35 39.96 4.78
N SER A 40 18.99 41.10 5.40
CA SER A 40 18.22 42.18 4.76
C SER A 40 19.09 43.33 4.22
N SER A 41 20.35 43.46 4.67
CA SER A 41 21.25 44.55 4.24
C SER A 41 21.91 44.34 2.88
N ARG A 42 21.54 43.29 2.14
CA ARG A 42 21.96 43.12 0.75
C ARG A 42 21.32 44.24 -0.08
N SER A 43 22.11 45.28 -0.32
CA SER A 43 21.75 46.46 -1.09
C SER A 43 20.99 46.06 -2.36
N LYS A 44 19.69 46.30 -2.33
CA LYS A 44 18.81 46.13 -3.49
C LYS A 44 19.12 47.25 -4.47
N SER A 45 20.21 47.10 -5.23
CA SER A 45 20.31 47.82 -6.50
C SER A 45 19.14 47.33 -7.34
N SER A 46 18.23 48.25 -7.69
CA SER A 46 17.13 47.92 -8.58
C SER A 46 17.74 47.38 -9.88
N PRO A 47 17.46 46.14 -10.28
CA PRO A 47 18.04 45.57 -11.48
C PRO A 47 17.70 46.46 -12.68
N SER A 48 18.68 46.72 -13.54
CA SER A 48 18.48 47.52 -14.76
C SER A 48 17.38 46.89 -15.62
N SER A 49 16.67 47.68 -16.42
CA SER A 49 15.61 47.19 -17.31
C SER A 49 16.09 46.08 -18.25
N ALA A 50 17.34 46.14 -18.71
CA ALA A 50 17.98 45.09 -19.50
C ALA A 50 18.18 43.79 -18.71
N THR A 51 18.62 43.89 -17.44
CA THR A 51 18.76 42.73 -16.55
C THR A 51 17.41 42.07 -16.27
N LEU A 52 16.35 42.86 -16.05
CA LEU A 52 15.00 42.33 -15.85
C LEU A 52 14.47 41.60 -17.08
N ARG A 53 14.71 42.14 -18.28
CA ARG A 53 14.35 41.47 -19.54
C ARG A 53 15.11 40.16 -19.70
N TYR A 54 16.42 40.17 -19.47
CA TYR A 54 17.24 38.96 -19.52
C TYR A 54 16.76 37.88 -18.55
N ILE A 55 16.44 38.27 -17.30
CA ILE A 55 15.89 37.34 -16.30
C ILE A 55 14.58 36.74 -16.83
N ARG A 56 13.66 37.56 -17.34
CA ARG A 56 12.39 37.10 -17.88
C ARG A 56 12.57 36.13 -19.05
N GLU A 57 13.39 36.50 -20.03
CA GLU A 57 13.68 35.66 -21.20
C GLU A 57 14.31 34.32 -20.79
N SER A 58 15.23 34.34 -19.81
CA SER A 58 15.84 33.12 -19.28
C SER A 58 14.85 32.21 -18.54
N GLU A 59 13.89 32.79 -17.81
CA GLU A 59 12.81 32.07 -17.14
C GLU A 59 11.86 31.43 -18.15
N GLU A 60 11.48 32.17 -19.20
CA GLU A 60 10.63 31.67 -20.29
C GLU A 60 11.29 30.49 -21.02
N ILE A 61 12.59 30.60 -21.35
CA ILE A 61 13.36 29.50 -21.95
C ILE A 61 13.43 28.30 -21.00
N ARG A 62 13.69 28.52 -19.71
CA ARG A 62 13.76 27.42 -18.72
C ARG A 62 12.43 26.70 -18.55
N LEU A 63 11.30 27.42 -18.65
CA LEU A 63 9.96 26.83 -18.61
C LEU A 63 9.65 26.07 -19.89
N ALA A 64 9.99 26.63 -21.06
CA ALA A 64 9.82 25.99 -22.36
C ALA A 64 10.66 24.72 -22.50
N MET A 65 11.86 24.70 -21.92
CA MET A 65 12.73 23.52 -21.89
C MET A 65 12.30 22.44 -20.90
N ARG A 66 11.27 22.67 -20.06
CA ARG A 66 10.76 21.60 -19.19
C ARG A 66 10.10 20.53 -20.06
N PRO A 67 10.53 19.26 -19.96
CA PRO A 67 10.03 18.21 -20.84
C PRO A 67 8.68 17.67 -20.31
N LEU A 68 7.66 18.53 -20.21
CA LEU A 68 6.35 18.19 -19.66
C LEU A 68 5.64 17.12 -20.50
N GLU A 69 5.77 17.21 -21.81
CA GLU A 69 5.24 16.21 -22.74
C GLU A 69 5.92 14.86 -22.54
N LEU A 70 7.24 14.83 -22.38
CA LEU A 70 7.98 13.61 -22.11
C LEU A 70 7.56 12.99 -20.77
N ILE A 71 7.44 13.80 -19.71
CA ILE A 71 6.96 13.35 -18.40
C ILE A 71 5.55 12.76 -18.53
N LYS A 72 4.67 13.40 -19.30
CA LYS A 72 3.31 12.91 -19.57
C LYS A 72 3.33 11.56 -20.30
N ARG A 73 4.13 11.45 -21.35
CA ARG A 73 4.26 10.21 -22.14
C ARG A 73 4.91 9.08 -21.34
N VAL A 74 5.95 9.35 -20.55
CA VAL A 74 6.55 8.34 -19.66
C VAL A 74 5.54 7.84 -18.63
N ARG A 75 4.72 8.73 -18.06
CA ARG A 75 3.65 8.35 -17.12
C ARG A 75 2.56 7.52 -17.79
N GLU A 76 2.18 7.88 -19.01
CA GLU A 76 1.23 7.13 -19.82
C GLU A 76 1.77 5.74 -20.17
N ILE A 77 2.99 5.65 -20.68
CA ILE A 77 3.69 4.39 -20.95
C ILE A 77 3.79 3.54 -19.68
N GLN A 78 4.13 4.13 -18.54
CA GLN A 78 4.19 3.39 -17.27
C GLN A 78 2.82 2.83 -16.88
N ARG A 79 1.73 3.57 -17.14
CA ARG A 79 0.36 3.11 -16.90
C ARG A 79 -0.05 2.00 -17.88
N GLU A 80 0.30 2.13 -19.16
CA GLU A 80 0.06 1.11 -20.18
C GLU A 80 0.86 -0.17 -19.92
N ALA A 81 2.15 -0.02 -19.56
CA ALA A 81 3.07 -1.12 -19.30
C ALA A 81 2.79 -1.83 -17.98
N SER A 82 2.25 -1.13 -16.98
CA SER A 82 1.75 -1.76 -15.74
C SER A 82 0.48 -2.59 -15.97
N GLY A 83 0.00 -2.65 -17.23
CA GLY A 83 -1.32 -3.11 -17.58
C GLY A 83 -2.34 -2.08 -17.13
N GLU A 84 -3.40 -1.94 -17.91
CA GLU A 84 -4.69 -1.60 -17.33
C GLU A 84 -4.78 -2.27 -15.95
N PRO A 85 -4.94 -1.52 -14.84
CA PRO A 85 -5.26 -2.18 -13.60
C PRO A 85 -6.63 -2.78 -13.84
N GLU A 86 -6.64 -4.02 -14.32
CA GLU A 86 -7.79 -4.91 -14.46
C GLU A 86 -8.65 -4.59 -13.25
N THR A 87 -9.74 -3.87 -13.50
CA THR A 87 -10.45 -3.15 -12.45
C THR A 87 -10.71 -4.16 -11.33
N LEU A 88 -10.58 -3.78 -10.06
CA LEU A 88 -10.73 -4.75 -8.95
C LEU A 88 -12.00 -5.62 -9.11
N GLN A 89 -13.03 -5.06 -9.75
CA GLN A 89 -14.26 -5.71 -10.16
C GLN A 89 -14.10 -6.86 -11.19
N GLU A 90 -13.21 -6.75 -12.16
CA GLU A 90 -12.91 -7.82 -13.12
C GLU A 90 -12.18 -9.00 -12.45
N LYS A 91 -11.28 -8.72 -11.50
CA LYS A 91 -10.63 -9.79 -10.71
C LYS A 91 -11.62 -10.53 -9.82
N ASP A 92 -12.50 -9.81 -9.14
CA ASP A 92 -13.53 -10.41 -8.28
C ASP A 92 -14.53 -11.25 -9.07
N THR A 93 -14.92 -10.79 -10.27
CA THR A 93 -15.82 -11.55 -11.16
C THR A 93 -15.12 -12.79 -11.72
N ARG A 94 -13.88 -12.68 -12.20
CA ARG A 94 -13.09 -13.85 -12.67
C ARG A 94 -12.88 -14.86 -11.56
N GLN A 95 -12.57 -14.41 -10.34
CA GLN A 95 -12.41 -15.28 -9.18
C GLN A 95 -13.72 -15.97 -8.79
N THR A 96 -14.85 -15.24 -8.81
CA THR A 96 -16.17 -15.81 -8.52
C THR A 96 -16.55 -16.88 -9.56
N VAL A 97 -16.30 -16.63 -10.84
CA VAL A 97 -16.54 -17.59 -11.93
C VAL A 97 -15.64 -18.82 -11.77
N ALA A 98 -14.37 -18.64 -11.40
CA ALA A 98 -13.45 -19.76 -11.16
C ALA A 98 -13.91 -20.63 -9.97
N VAL A 99 -14.37 -19.99 -8.89
CA VAL A 99 -14.92 -20.69 -7.73
C VAL A 99 -16.20 -21.46 -8.11
N ASP A 100 -17.12 -20.86 -8.86
CA ASP A 100 -18.34 -21.53 -9.32
C ASP A 100 -18.01 -22.75 -10.20
N LEU A 101 -17.11 -22.59 -11.18
CA LEU A 101 -16.64 -23.70 -12.02
C LEU A 101 -16.03 -24.83 -11.19
N SER A 102 -15.18 -24.51 -10.21
CA SER A 102 -14.57 -25.51 -9.34
C SER A 102 -15.60 -26.30 -8.54
N LYS A 103 -16.65 -25.63 -8.07
CA LYS A 103 -17.76 -26.26 -7.36
C LYS A 103 -18.54 -27.19 -8.27
N ARG A 104 -18.91 -26.71 -9.47
CA ARG A 104 -19.62 -27.52 -10.47
C ARG A 104 -18.83 -28.76 -10.87
N LEU A 105 -17.51 -28.65 -11.01
CA LEU A 105 -16.65 -29.79 -11.33
C LEU A 105 -16.66 -30.83 -10.19
N LYS A 106 -16.59 -30.36 -8.94
CA LYS A 106 -16.61 -31.23 -7.75
C LYS A 106 -17.94 -31.96 -7.59
N ASP A 107 -19.05 -31.29 -7.85
CA ASP A 107 -20.39 -31.88 -7.80
C ASP A 107 -20.57 -32.93 -8.93
N LEU A 108 -20.05 -32.66 -10.12
CA LEU A 108 -20.02 -33.64 -11.22
C LEU A 108 -19.19 -34.86 -10.88
N HIS A 109 -18.03 -34.68 -10.24
CA HIS A 109 -17.19 -35.80 -9.78
C HIS A 109 -17.93 -36.65 -8.74
N ALA A 110 -18.53 -36.02 -7.74
CA ALA A 110 -19.26 -36.72 -6.67
C ALA A 110 -20.46 -37.52 -7.20
N THR A 111 -21.22 -36.95 -8.15
CA THR A 111 -22.36 -37.65 -8.77
C THR A 111 -21.91 -38.83 -9.65
N ASN A 112 -20.81 -38.67 -10.38
CA ASN A 112 -20.23 -39.75 -11.17
C ASN A 112 -19.73 -40.89 -10.28
N ASP A 113 -19.01 -40.57 -9.20
CA ASP A 113 -18.54 -41.55 -8.22
C ASP A 113 -19.71 -42.35 -7.63
N ALA A 114 -20.77 -41.66 -7.19
CA ALA A 114 -21.95 -42.31 -6.64
C ALA A 114 -22.65 -43.24 -7.64
N ASN A 115 -22.75 -42.84 -8.90
CA ASN A 115 -23.33 -43.68 -9.95
C ASN A 115 -22.44 -44.88 -10.29
N SER A 116 -21.11 -44.68 -10.34
CA SER A 116 -20.16 -45.76 -10.59
C SER A 116 -20.17 -46.83 -9.50
N LEU A 117 -20.30 -46.42 -8.23
CA LEU A 117 -20.43 -47.34 -7.09
C LEU A 117 -21.72 -48.17 -7.17
N LYS A 118 -22.86 -47.53 -7.49
CA LYS A 118 -24.13 -48.26 -7.68
C LYS A 118 -24.04 -49.28 -8.82
N ALA A 119 -23.45 -48.89 -9.95
CA ALA A 119 -23.25 -49.81 -11.08
C ALA A 119 -22.37 -51.02 -10.69
N LEU A 120 -21.34 -50.79 -9.86
CA LEU A 120 -20.47 -51.85 -9.35
C LEU A 120 -21.22 -52.79 -8.38
N GLU A 121 -22.03 -52.25 -7.48
CA GLU A 121 -22.87 -53.03 -6.58
C GLU A 121 -23.89 -53.90 -7.35
N GLU A 122 -24.54 -53.33 -8.36
CA GLU A 122 -25.43 -54.09 -9.23
C GLU A 122 -24.71 -55.19 -10.00
N TRP A 123 -23.51 -54.90 -10.52
CA TRP A 123 -22.69 -55.91 -11.20
C TRP A 123 -22.32 -57.05 -10.24
N ARG A 124 -21.92 -56.72 -9.01
CA ARG A 124 -21.61 -57.70 -7.96
C ARG A 124 -22.82 -58.57 -7.63
N LYS A 125 -24.00 -57.96 -7.47
CA LYS A 125 -25.26 -58.68 -7.23
C LYS A 125 -25.56 -59.64 -8.38
N ARG A 126 -25.52 -59.16 -9.63
CA ARG A 126 -25.75 -60.00 -10.83
C ARG A 126 -24.75 -61.16 -10.93
N LYS A 127 -23.48 -60.96 -10.57
CA LYS A 127 -22.46 -62.03 -10.58
C LYS A 127 -22.71 -63.08 -9.51
N MET A 128 -23.07 -62.66 -8.29
CA MET A 128 -23.44 -63.57 -7.19
C MET A 128 -24.69 -64.38 -7.53
N GLU A 129 -25.71 -63.76 -8.12
CA GLU A 129 -26.94 -64.41 -8.58
C GLU A 129 -26.64 -65.51 -9.60
N ARG A 130 -25.81 -65.22 -10.61
CA ARG A 130 -25.40 -66.21 -11.61
C ARG A 130 -24.61 -67.37 -11.01
N ALA A 131 -23.77 -67.12 -10.00
CA ALA A 131 -23.07 -68.18 -9.28
C ALA A 131 -24.07 -69.09 -8.54
N ARG A 132 -25.03 -68.50 -7.81
CA ARG A 132 -26.10 -69.25 -7.12
C ARG A 132 -26.95 -70.11 -8.06
N LEU A 133 -27.30 -69.59 -9.24
CA LEU A 133 -28.06 -70.35 -10.24
C LEU A 133 -27.28 -71.57 -10.75
N ARG A 134 -25.96 -71.43 -10.96
CA ARG A 134 -25.09 -72.56 -11.36
C ARG A 134 -24.99 -73.60 -10.26
N ASP A 135 -24.92 -73.19 -9.00
CA ASP A 135 -24.93 -74.13 -7.87
C ASP A 135 -26.26 -74.89 -7.79
N LEU A 136 -27.38 -74.21 -7.99
CA LEU A 136 -28.71 -74.85 -8.05
C LEU A 136 -28.83 -75.83 -9.23
N GLU A 137 -28.38 -75.44 -10.43
CA GLU A 137 -28.38 -76.29 -11.63
C GLU A 137 -27.55 -77.56 -11.41
N LYS A 138 -26.36 -77.44 -10.81
CA LYS A 138 -25.53 -78.58 -10.42
C LYS A 138 -26.29 -79.54 -9.50
N ASN A 139 -26.92 -79.01 -8.44
CA ASN A 139 -27.66 -79.82 -7.47
C ASN A 139 -28.90 -80.51 -8.08
N GLY A 140 -29.62 -79.88 -9.02
CA GLY A 140 -30.76 -80.48 -9.71
C GLY A 140 -30.38 -81.57 -10.72
N THR A 141 -29.18 -81.49 -11.29
CA THR A 141 -28.68 -82.52 -12.22
C THR A 141 -28.23 -83.78 -11.47
N HIS A 142 -27.77 -83.64 -10.22
CA HIS A 142 -27.42 -84.78 -9.35
C HIS A 142 -28.63 -85.53 -8.78
N THR A 143 -29.83 -84.92 -8.69
CA THR A 143 -31.03 -85.56 -8.13
C THR A 143 -31.92 -86.25 -9.17
N SER A 144 -31.75 -85.98 -10.47
CA SER A 144 -32.53 -86.66 -11.54
C SER A 144 -31.85 -87.91 -12.11
N GLN A 145 -30.70 -88.32 -11.56
CA GLN A 145 -29.93 -89.50 -11.99
C GLN A 145 -29.91 -90.66 -10.97
N ALA A 146 -30.77 -90.61 -9.94
CA ALA A 146 -30.92 -91.68 -8.95
C ALA A 146 -32.20 -92.49 -9.17
#